data_AF-A0A926SNV4-F1
#
_entry.id   AF-A0A926SNV4-F1
#
_cell.length_a   1.000
_cell.length_b   1.000
_cell.length_c   1.000
_cell.angle_alpha   90.00
_cell.angle_beta   90.00
_cell.angle_gamma   90.00
#
_symmetry.space_group_name_H-M   'P 1'
#
loop_
_entity.id
_entity.type
_entity.pdbx_description
1 polymer ?
#
loop_
_entity_poly.entity_id
_entity_poly.type
_entity_poly.pdbx_seq_one_letter_code
_entity_poly.pdbx_strand_id
1 'polypeptide(L)'
;MGRSLNEKCWACSLLTPNQARQQHGSQDGDGCWNDAVCHSRRSYYRQGRGNRVRRQPQVAEMVVPVPIVLFVVLHTYVEKPRQPNDDIVIHTMCAELWVGEKPTALTQPQHTFGLPPRLVKDYARQLLEALYQQYGNGRRSGFERFAREEQHAIAQCPIRPCSYHAEHLLFIETGGCG
;
A
#
# COMPACT_ATOMS: atom_id res chain seq x y z
N MET A 1 24.99 -36.86 1.53
CA MET A 1 25.02 -36.01 2.73
C MET A 1 26.22 -35.07 2.64
N GLY A 2 26.00 -33.77 2.46
CA GLY A 2 27.09 -32.79 2.48
C GLY A 2 27.63 -32.66 3.90
N ARG A 3 28.94 -32.81 4.09
CA ARG A 3 29.57 -32.65 5.41
C ARG A 3 29.23 -31.26 5.96
N SER A 4 28.82 -31.19 7.22
CA SER A 4 28.57 -29.93 7.92
C SER A 4 29.79 -29.03 7.83
N LEU A 5 29.55 -27.74 7.57
CA LEU A 5 30.60 -26.75 7.39
C LEU A 5 31.21 -26.48 8.78
N ASN A 6 32.42 -26.99 9.02
CA ASN A 6 33.12 -26.69 10.26
C ASN A 6 33.69 -25.26 10.18
N GLU A 7 33.12 -24.34 10.95
CA GLU A 7 33.47 -22.93 10.96
C GLU A 7 34.95 -22.68 11.29
N LYS A 8 35.55 -23.51 12.16
CA LYS A 8 36.98 -23.43 12.47
C LYS A 8 37.86 -23.76 11.27
N CYS A 9 37.52 -24.84 10.54
CA CYS A 9 38.24 -25.21 9.33
C CYS A 9 38.06 -24.18 8.20
N TRP A 10 36.89 -23.53 8.16
CA TRP A 10 36.65 -22.44 7.22
C TRP A 10 37.47 -21.20 7.55
N ALA A 11 37.47 -20.73 8.80
CA ALA A 11 38.29 -19.59 9.22
C ALA A 11 39.78 -19.85 8.95
N CYS A 12 40.27 -21.05 9.30
CA CYS A 12 41.61 -21.50 8.99
C CYS A 12 41.90 -21.51 7.48
N SER A 13 40.90 -21.81 6.63
CA SER A 13 41.05 -21.77 5.18
C SER A 13 41.33 -20.38 4.64
N LEU A 14 40.89 -19.30 5.30
CA LEU A 14 41.11 -17.92 4.83
C LEU A 14 42.52 -17.39 5.08
N LEU A 15 43.25 -17.98 6.03
CA LEU A 15 44.62 -17.58 6.38
C LEU A 15 45.64 -17.96 5.29
N THR A 16 46.89 -17.51 5.39
CA THR A 16 47.98 -18.11 4.64
C THR A 16 48.42 -19.44 5.28
N PRO A 17 49.05 -20.39 4.55
CA PRO A 17 49.50 -21.66 5.12
C PRO A 17 50.43 -21.48 6.32
N ASN A 18 51.35 -20.50 6.27
CA ASN A 18 52.30 -20.24 7.34
C ASN A 18 51.60 -19.69 8.60
N GLN A 19 50.67 -18.75 8.43
CA GLN A 19 49.87 -18.22 9.56
C GLN A 19 49.01 -19.31 10.20
N ALA A 20 48.39 -20.17 9.39
CA ALA A 20 47.56 -21.25 9.91
C ALA A 20 48.40 -22.32 10.64
N ARG A 21 49.61 -22.62 10.14
CA ARG A 21 50.55 -23.52 10.82
C ARG A 21 51.09 -22.92 12.11
N GLN A 22 51.32 -21.61 12.16
CA GLN A 22 51.75 -20.94 13.39
C GLN A 22 50.64 -20.93 14.45
N GLN A 23 49.41 -20.58 14.08
CA GLN A 23 48.29 -20.46 15.00
C GLN A 23 47.71 -21.80 15.48
N HIS A 24 47.87 -22.87 14.70
CA HIS A 24 47.26 -24.17 15.01
C HIS A 24 48.26 -25.34 14.99
N GLY A 25 49.55 -25.06 14.81
CA GLY A 25 50.63 -26.05 14.90
C GLY A 25 50.93 -26.44 16.34
N SER A 26 51.75 -27.46 16.50
CA SER A 26 52.04 -28.07 17.80
C SER A 26 52.91 -27.23 18.72
N GLN A 27 53.58 -26.19 18.21
CA GLN A 27 54.53 -25.37 18.98
C GLN A 27 53.87 -24.17 19.66
N ASP A 28 52.96 -23.46 18.98
CA ASP A 28 52.35 -22.20 19.47
C ASP A 28 50.81 -22.17 19.34
N GLY A 29 50.17 -23.31 19.10
CA GLY A 29 48.74 -23.37 18.75
C GLY A 29 47.97 -24.55 19.31
N ASP A 30 46.70 -24.68 18.90
CA ASP A 30 45.75 -25.69 19.41
C ASP A 30 46.04 -27.15 18.97
N GLY A 31 47.19 -27.41 18.34
CA GLY A 31 47.57 -28.75 17.84
C GLY A 31 46.64 -29.34 16.76
N CYS A 32 45.70 -28.55 16.22
CA CYS A 32 44.70 -29.00 15.24
C CYS A 32 45.28 -29.14 13.82
N TRP A 33 46.43 -28.51 13.53
CA TRP A 33 47.04 -28.53 12.20
C TRP A 33 47.64 -29.91 11.85
N ASN A 34 47.29 -30.42 10.67
CA ASN A 34 47.84 -31.66 10.12
C ASN A 34 48.31 -31.42 8.68
N ASP A 35 49.61 -31.52 8.44
CA ASP A 35 50.23 -31.24 7.13
C ASP A 35 49.71 -32.14 6.00
N ALA A 36 49.32 -33.38 6.29
CA ALA A 36 48.83 -34.31 5.28
C ALA A 36 47.41 -33.95 4.78
N VAL A 37 46.58 -33.32 5.62
CA VAL A 37 45.13 -33.19 5.35
C VAL A 37 44.65 -31.73 5.32
N CYS A 38 45.25 -30.84 6.10
CA CYS A 38 44.81 -29.45 6.21
C CYS A 38 45.00 -28.66 4.92
N HIS A 39 46.05 -28.94 4.12
CA HIS A 39 46.25 -28.25 2.85
C HIS A 39 45.09 -28.48 1.86
N SER A 40 44.71 -29.75 1.67
CA SER A 40 43.58 -30.15 0.80
C SER A 40 42.24 -29.64 1.34
N ARG A 41 41.98 -29.80 2.65
CA ARG A 41 40.75 -29.30 3.29
C ARG A 41 40.56 -27.80 3.10
N ARG A 42 41.62 -27.01 3.30
CA ARG A 42 41.56 -25.55 3.16
C ARG A 42 41.25 -25.13 1.72
N SER A 43 41.80 -25.82 0.72
CA SER A 43 41.44 -25.59 -0.69
C SER A 43 39.96 -25.86 -0.95
N TYR A 44 39.44 -26.99 -0.46
CA TYR A 44 38.02 -27.35 -0.58
C TYR A 44 37.08 -26.30 0.02
N TYR A 45 37.38 -25.83 1.24
CA TYR A 45 36.56 -24.80 1.91
C TYR A 45 36.57 -23.45 1.17
N ARG A 46 37.70 -23.04 0.57
CA ARG A 46 37.78 -21.82 -0.27
C ARG A 46 36.89 -21.93 -1.51
N GLN A 47 36.98 -23.05 -2.22
CA GLN A 47 36.25 -23.26 -3.47
C GLN A 47 34.75 -23.47 -3.24
N GLY A 48 34.35 -24.10 -2.13
CA GLY A 48 32.97 -24.37 -1.79
C GLY A 48 32.09 -23.11 -1.61
N ARG A 49 32.62 -22.02 -1.05
CA ARG A 49 31.86 -20.76 -0.91
C ARG A 49 31.78 -19.98 -2.22
N GLY A 50 32.83 -20.01 -3.05
CA GLY A 50 32.82 -19.36 -4.37
C GLY A 50 31.71 -19.90 -5.28
N ASN A 51 31.50 -21.21 -5.27
CA ASN A 51 30.39 -21.83 -5.99
C ASN A 51 29.01 -21.58 -5.35
N ARG A 52 28.93 -21.31 -4.04
CA ARG A 52 27.67 -20.99 -3.35
C ARG A 52 27.23 -19.54 -3.59
N VAL A 53 28.18 -18.60 -3.64
CA VAL A 53 27.91 -17.19 -3.99
C VAL A 53 27.47 -17.07 -5.45
N ARG A 54 28.09 -17.84 -6.37
CA ARG A 54 27.68 -17.88 -7.79
C ARG A 54 26.32 -18.55 -8.05
N ARG A 55 25.77 -19.27 -7.08
CA ARG A 55 24.48 -19.98 -7.17
C ARG A 55 23.36 -19.29 -6.39
N GLN A 56 23.53 -18.04 -5.95
CA GLN A 56 22.38 -17.25 -5.55
C GLN A 56 21.61 -16.84 -6.81
N PRO A 57 20.38 -17.34 -7.04
CA PRO A 57 19.56 -16.83 -8.12
C PRO A 57 19.31 -15.36 -7.83
N GLN A 58 19.82 -14.48 -8.69
CA GLN A 58 19.42 -13.09 -8.67
C GLN A 58 17.95 -13.06 -9.06
N VAL A 59 17.07 -12.77 -8.11
CA VAL A 59 15.65 -12.57 -8.38
C VAL A 59 15.58 -11.30 -9.24
N ALA A 60 15.36 -11.48 -10.54
CA ALA A 60 15.19 -10.37 -11.44
C ALA A 60 13.87 -9.67 -11.11
N GLU A 61 13.96 -8.39 -10.77
CA GLU A 61 12.79 -7.54 -10.58
C GLU A 61 12.11 -7.35 -11.94
N MET A 62 10.84 -7.77 -12.03
CA MET A 62 10.02 -7.63 -13.24
C MET A 62 8.95 -6.58 -12.98
N VAL A 63 8.98 -5.50 -13.77
CA VAL A 63 7.94 -4.46 -13.74
C VAL A 63 6.82 -4.90 -14.68
N VAL A 64 5.65 -5.20 -14.09
CA VAL A 64 4.43 -5.49 -14.85
C VAL A 64 3.64 -4.18 -15.00
N PRO A 65 3.30 -3.73 -16.22
CA PRO A 65 2.53 -2.51 -16.41
C PRO A 65 1.12 -2.69 -15.86
N VAL A 66 0.70 -1.78 -14.98
CA VAL A 66 -0.66 -1.78 -14.40
C VAL A 66 -1.65 -1.27 -15.45
N PRO A 67 -2.74 -1.99 -15.73
CA PRO A 67 -3.74 -1.54 -16.68
C PRO A 67 -4.46 -0.28 -16.17
N ILE A 68 -4.66 0.68 -17.07
CA ILE A 68 -5.44 1.89 -16.77
C ILE A 68 -6.91 1.50 -16.74
N VAL A 69 -7.49 1.49 -15.54
CA VAL A 69 -8.91 1.18 -15.31
C VAL A 69 -9.66 2.41 -14.84
N LEU A 70 -10.92 2.52 -15.26
CA LEU A 70 -11.86 3.50 -14.75
C LEU A 70 -12.50 2.95 -13.48
N PHE A 71 -12.63 3.80 -12.46
CA PHE A 71 -13.41 3.47 -11.29
C PHE A 71 -13.94 4.72 -10.61
N VAL A 72 -15.03 4.56 -9.86
CA VAL A 72 -15.67 5.65 -9.14
C VAL A 72 -15.59 5.40 -7.64
N VAL A 73 -15.24 6.43 -6.88
CA VAL A 73 -15.21 6.46 -5.41
C VAL A 73 -16.39 7.31 -4.93
N LEU A 74 -17.19 6.77 -4.02
CA LEU A 74 -18.26 7.54 -3.38
C LEU A 74 -17.71 8.21 -2.12
N HIS A 75 -17.84 9.52 -2.01
CA HIS A 75 -17.52 10.29 -0.81
C HIS A 75 -18.81 10.61 -0.06
N THR A 76 -18.84 10.27 1.23
CA THR A 76 -19.97 10.54 2.13
C THR A 76 -19.49 11.29 3.36
N TYR A 77 -20.29 12.24 3.82
CA TYR A 77 -20.02 13.02 5.03
C TYR A 77 -21.05 12.63 6.09
N VAL A 78 -20.56 12.13 7.22
CA VAL A 78 -21.38 11.56 8.30
C VAL A 78 -20.91 12.07 9.65
N GLU A 79 -21.81 12.12 10.63
CA GLU A 79 -21.46 12.52 12.00
C GLU A 79 -20.64 11.44 12.72
N LYS A 80 -20.99 10.17 12.48
CA LYS A 80 -20.31 9.00 13.06
C LYS A 80 -19.96 8.01 11.94
N PRO A 81 -18.83 7.30 12.02
CA PRO A 81 -18.49 6.26 11.05
C PRO A 81 -19.56 5.17 11.01
N ARG A 82 -19.98 4.79 9.80
CA ARG A 82 -21.05 3.82 9.59
C ARG A 82 -20.58 2.40 9.83
N GLN A 83 -21.27 1.72 10.73
CA GLN A 83 -21.12 0.28 10.93
C GLN A 83 -22.08 -0.52 10.03
N PRO A 84 -21.77 -1.78 9.72
CA PRO A 84 -22.71 -2.66 9.03
C PRO A 84 -24.02 -2.74 9.84
N ASN A 85 -25.16 -2.48 9.19
CA ASN A 85 -26.51 -2.38 9.77
C ASN A 85 -26.89 -1.10 10.51
N ASP A 86 -26.03 -0.07 10.51
CA ASP A 86 -26.37 1.20 11.15
C ASP A 86 -27.10 2.14 10.17
N ASP A 87 -28.22 2.69 10.63
CA ASP A 87 -29.04 3.68 9.91
C ASP A 87 -28.45 5.09 10.10
N ILE A 88 -27.18 5.24 9.73
CA ILE A 88 -26.48 6.53 9.80
C ILE A 88 -26.98 7.44 8.69
N VAL A 89 -27.45 8.62 9.09
CA VAL A 89 -27.88 9.69 8.20
C VAL A 89 -26.66 10.24 7.46
N ILE A 90 -26.69 10.18 6.14
CA ILE A 90 -25.68 10.80 5.28
C ILE A 90 -26.05 12.28 5.12
N HIS A 91 -25.14 13.16 5.56
CA HIS A 91 -25.34 14.59 5.48
C HIS A 91 -25.11 15.12 4.06
N THR A 92 -24.03 14.69 3.41
CA THR A 92 -23.63 15.10 2.06
C THR A 92 -23.00 13.92 1.33
N MET A 93 -23.16 13.86 0.01
CA MET A 93 -22.39 12.95 -0.83
C MET A 93 -21.97 13.54 -2.18
N CYS A 94 -20.88 13.02 -2.73
CA CYS A 94 -20.41 13.21 -4.09
C CYS A 94 -19.66 11.96 -4.57
N ALA A 95 -19.44 11.83 -5.87
CA ALA A 95 -18.69 10.75 -6.49
C ALA A 95 -17.50 11.30 -7.26
N GLU A 96 -16.35 10.65 -7.10
CA GLU A 96 -15.08 10.98 -7.74
C GLU A 96 -14.71 9.90 -8.76
N LEU A 97 -14.47 10.30 -10.01
CA LEU A 97 -14.02 9.43 -11.09
C LEU A 97 -12.49 9.43 -11.16
N TRP A 98 -11.92 8.23 -11.18
CA TRP A 98 -10.49 7.98 -11.34
C TRP A 98 -10.20 7.24 -12.64
N VAL A 99 -9.09 7.61 -13.26
CA VAL A 99 -8.52 6.96 -14.45
C VAL A 99 -7.13 6.49 -14.08
N GLY A 100 -6.98 5.21 -13.72
CA GLY A 100 -5.76 4.72 -13.09
C GLY A 100 -5.50 5.45 -11.77
N GLU A 101 -4.36 6.13 -11.66
CA GLU A 101 -3.95 6.84 -10.43
C GLU A 101 -4.30 8.33 -10.42
N LYS A 102 -5.09 8.81 -11.39
CA LYS A 102 -5.43 10.23 -11.51
C LYS A 102 -6.93 10.51 -11.29
N PRO A 103 -7.29 11.38 -10.34
CA PRO A 103 -8.66 11.86 -10.22
C PRO A 103 -8.96 12.76 -11.43
N THR A 104 -10.06 12.46 -12.13
CA THR A 104 -10.41 13.09 -13.41
C THR A 104 -11.67 13.93 -13.33
N ALA A 105 -12.64 13.54 -12.49
CA ALA A 105 -13.86 14.32 -12.29
C ALA A 105 -14.42 14.12 -10.89
N LEU A 106 -15.12 15.12 -10.38
CA LEU A 106 -15.86 15.07 -9.12
C LEU A 106 -17.27 15.62 -9.38
N THR A 107 -18.31 14.87 -9.01
CA THR A 107 -19.69 15.38 -9.09
C THR A 107 -19.89 16.47 -8.03
N GLN A 108 -20.74 17.45 -8.31
CA GLN A 108 -21.06 18.48 -7.32
C GLN A 108 -21.58 17.84 -6.01
N PRO A 109 -20.96 18.14 -4.85
CA PRO A 109 -21.47 17.69 -3.57
C PRO A 109 -22.88 18.23 -3.33
N GLN A 110 -23.78 17.38 -2.86
CA GLN A 110 -25.14 17.77 -2.49
C GLN A 110 -25.47 17.32 -1.07
N HIS A 111 -26.12 18.21 -0.32
CA HIS A 111 -26.69 17.85 0.98
C HIS A 111 -27.80 16.83 0.75
N THR A 112 -27.71 15.70 1.44
CA THR A 112 -28.73 14.64 1.46
C THR A 112 -29.44 14.55 2.80
N PHE A 113 -29.07 15.42 3.76
CA PHE A 113 -29.74 15.52 5.04
C PHE A 113 -31.24 15.80 4.86
N GLY A 114 -32.09 14.97 5.48
CA GLY A 114 -33.55 15.03 5.34
C GLY A 114 -34.13 14.13 4.24
N LEU A 115 -33.29 13.53 3.38
CA LEU A 115 -33.76 12.51 2.43
C LEU A 115 -33.92 11.15 3.11
N PRO A 116 -34.99 10.40 2.81
CA PRO A 116 -35.15 9.02 3.30
C PRO A 116 -34.06 8.11 2.71
N PRO A 117 -33.65 7.03 3.42
CA PRO A 117 -32.55 6.16 2.99
C PRO A 117 -32.69 5.59 1.57
N ARG A 118 -33.92 5.37 1.10
CA ARG A 118 -34.19 4.95 -0.28
C ARG A 118 -33.73 6.00 -1.30
N LEU A 119 -34.11 7.26 -1.10
CA LEU A 119 -33.74 8.34 -2.02
C LEU A 119 -32.24 8.64 -1.96
N VAL A 120 -31.61 8.49 -0.80
CA VAL A 120 -30.15 8.58 -0.64
C VAL A 120 -29.44 7.53 -1.51
N LYS A 121 -29.92 6.27 -1.48
CA LYS A 121 -29.38 5.18 -2.33
C LYS A 121 -29.64 5.43 -3.81
N ASP A 122 -30.84 5.89 -4.16
CA ASP A 122 -31.18 6.20 -5.55
C ASP A 122 -30.34 7.38 -6.08
N TYR A 123 -30.08 8.39 -5.26
CA TYR A 123 -29.20 9.50 -5.59
C TYR A 123 -27.76 9.04 -5.83
N ALA A 124 -27.22 8.14 -5.00
CA ALA A 124 -25.90 7.56 -5.26
C ALA A 124 -25.83 6.84 -6.63
N ARG A 125 -26.88 6.11 -7.03
CA ARG A 125 -26.96 5.51 -8.38
C ARG A 125 -27.00 6.56 -9.48
N GLN A 126 -27.69 7.68 -9.26
CA GLN A 126 -27.71 8.79 -10.21
C GLN A 126 -26.34 9.42 -10.40
N LEU A 127 -25.51 9.51 -9.34
CA LEU A 127 -24.13 9.98 -9.46
C LEU A 127 -23.29 9.07 -10.38
N LEU A 128 -23.41 7.75 -10.24
CA LEU A 128 -22.76 6.79 -11.14
C LEU A 128 -23.25 6.95 -12.59
N GLU A 129 -24.56 7.08 -12.78
CA GLU A 129 -25.14 7.27 -14.11
C GLU A 129 -24.68 8.58 -14.75
N ALA A 130 -24.63 9.68 -14.00
CA ALA A 130 -24.15 10.97 -14.50
C ALA A 130 -22.70 10.88 -14.98
N LEU A 131 -21.82 10.24 -14.20
CA LEU A 131 -20.43 10.02 -14.59
C LEU A 131 -20.33 9.09 -15.81
N TYR A 132 -21.15 8.05 -15.89
CA TYR A 132 -21.21 7.15 -17.05
C TYR A 132 -21.65 7.88 -18.32
N GLN A 133 -22.70 8.71 -18.24
CA GLN A 133 -23.21 9.46 -19.39
C GLN A 133 -22.16 10.42 -19.93
N GLN A 134 -21.34 11.01 -19.06
CA GLN A 134 -20.31 11.96 -19.45
C GLN A 134 -18.98 11.32 -19.87
N TYR A 135 -18.56 10.22 -19.22
CA TYR A 135 -17.21 9.65 -19.38
C TYR A 135 -17.18 8.19 -19.85
N GLY A 136 -18.32 7.49 -19.83
CA GLY A 136 -18.40 6.06 -20.12
C GLY A 136 -18.16 5.71 -21.59
N ASN A 137 -18.42 6.63 -22.54
CA ASN A 137 -18.21 6.42 -23.98
C ASN A 137 -18.80 5.09 -24.49
N GLY A 138 -19.98 4.71 -24.01
CA GLY A 138 -20.65 3.45 -24.35
C GLY A 138 -20.14 2.21 -23.59
N ARG A 139 -19.08 2.32 -22.78
CA ARG A 139 -18.55 1.24 -21.95
C ARG A 139 -18.97 1.44 -20.49
N ARG A 140 -19.72 0.48 -19.96
CA ARG A 140 -20.17 0.48 -18.55
C ARG A 140 -19.05 0.16 -17.56
N SER A 141 -17.93 -0.40 -18.02
CA SER A 141 -16.81 -0.83 -17.19
C SER A 141 -16.27 0.31 -16.31
N GLY A 142 -16.33 0.12 -15.00
CA GLY A 142 -15.88 1.10 -14.02
C GLY A 142 -16.98 1.98 -13.44
N PHE A 143 -18.21 1.88 -13.98
CA PHE A 143 -19.37 2.65 -13.55
C PHE A 143 -20.52 1.77 -13.03
N GLU A 144 -20.36 0.43 -13.00
CA GLU A 144 -21.41 -0.48 -12.54
C GLU A 144 -21.65 -0.40 -11.02
N ARG A 145 -20.61 0.00 -10.27
CA ARG A 145 -20.62 0.16 -8.82
C ARG A 145 -19.49 1.07 -8.40
N PHE A 146 -19.60 1.59 -7.19
CA PHE A 146 -18.46 2.24 -6.53
C PHE A 146 -17.38 1.19 -6.22
N ALA A 147 -16.14 1.50 -6.57
CA ALA A 147 -15.00 0.66 -6.22
C ALA A 147 -14.64 0.80 -4.73
N ARG A 148 -14.93 1.98 -4.16
CA ARG A 148 -14.71 2.30 -2.75
C ARG A 148 -15.74 3.32 -2.28
N GLU A 149 -16.11 3.21 -1.01
CA GLU A 149 -16.86 4.24 -0.29
C GLU A 149 -15.93 4.87 0.75
N GLU A 150 -15.73 6.18 0.65
CA GLU A 150 -14.94 6.97 1.59
C GLU A 150 -15.88 7.76 2.51
N GLN A 151 -15.64 7.64 3.81
CA GLN A 151 -16.40 8.35 4.84
C GLN A 151 -15.57 9.46 5.45
N HIS A 152 -16.15 10.65 5.49
CA HIS A 152 -15.56 11.86 6.03
C HIS A 152 -16.37 12.33 7.23
N ALA A 153 -15.71 13.04 8.15
CA ALA A 153 -16.41 13.69 9.24
C ALA A 153 -17.30 14.82 8.72
N ILE A 154 -18.48 14.99 9.31
CA ILE A 154 -19.45 16.03 8.91
C ILE A 154 -18.89 17.45 8.95
N ALA A 155 -17.96 17.72 9.86
CA ALA A 155 -17.25 19.00 9.95
C ALA A 155 -16.44 19.33 8.69
N GLN A 156 -16.12 18.34 7.86
CA GLN A 156 -15.39 18.49 6.59
C GLN A 156 -16.33 18.70 5.39
N CYS A 157 -17.65 18.85 5.61
CA CYS A 157 -18.60 19.09 4.53
C CYS A 157 -18.15 20.30 3.67
N PRO A 158 -18.03 20.15 2.34
CA PRO A 158 -17.50 21.19 1.46
C PRO A 158 -18.55 22.22 1.01
N ILE A 159 -19.84 22.01 1.31
CA ILE A 159 -20.93 22.85 0.81
C ILE A 159 -21.12 24.06 1.74
N ARG A 160 -21.37 25.24 1.17
CA ARG A 160 -21.78 26.46 1.89
C ARG A 160 -22.97 27.15 1.20
N PRO A 161 -23.96 27.67 1.95
CA PRO A 161 -24.12 27.55 3.40
C PRO A 161 -24.46 26.12 3.85
N CYS A 162 -24.03 25.73 5.06
CA CYS A 162 -24.29 24.41 5.65
C CYS A 162 -24.82 24.56 7.09
N SER A 163 -25.78 23.71 7.47
CA SER A 163 -26.38 23.70 8.81
C SER A 163 -25.37 23.39 9.92
N TYR A 164 -24.33 22.59 9.62
CA TYR A 164 -23.30 22.21 10.58
C TYR A 164 -22.20 23.27 10.78
N HIS A 165 -22.09 24.25 9.88
CA HIS A 165 -21.07 25.30 9.99
C HIS A 165 -21.62 26.62 10.53
N ALA A 166 -22.93 26.76 10.71
CA ALA A 166 -23.62 27.94 11.27
C ALA A 166 -23.27 29.31 10.63
N GLU A 167 -22.44 29.36 9.57
CA GLU A 167 -22.00 30.58 8.88
C GLU A 167 -23.17 31.43 8.36
N HIS A 168 -24.27 30.78 8.00
CA HIS A 168 -25.49 31.43 7.51
C HIS A 168 -26.29 32.16 8.60
N LEU A 169 -26.08 31.84 9.88
CA LEU A 169 -26.74 32.52 11.00
C LEU A 169 -26.10 33.89 11.29
N LEU A 170 -24.83 34.08 10.93
CA LEU A 170 -24.10 35.34 11.12
C LEU A 170 -24.55 36.45 10.14
N PHE A 171 -25.19 36.09 9.02
CA PHE A 171 -25.73 37.05 8.06
C PHE A 171 -27.05 37.70 8.50
N ILE A 172 -27.71 37.18 9.54
CA ILE A 172 -29.01 37.70 10.00
C ILE A 172 -28.82 38.93 10.92
N GLU A 173 -27.66 39.08 11.57
CA GLU A 173 -27.44 40.14 12.57
C GLU A 173 -27.01 41.51 11.99
N THR A 174 -26.63 41.61 10.71
CA THR A 174 -26.11 42.86 10.11
C THR A 174 -27.06 43.57 9.14
N GLY A 175 -28.29 43.05 8.95
CA GLY A 175 -29.19 43.48 7.88
C GLY A 175 -30.46 44.22 8.30
N GLY A 176 -30.54 44.84 9.48
CA GLY A 176 -31.78 45.48 9.94
C GLY A 176 -31.58 46.65 10.90
N CYS A 177 -31.26 47.82 10.37
CA CYS A 177 -31.69 49.15 10.83
C CYS A 177 -31.09 50.19 9.88
N GLY A 178 -31.86 50.60 8.87
CA GLY A 178 -31.64 51.76 8.02
C GLY A 178 -32.98 52.34 7.65
#